data_AF-A0A2S7PJC3-F1
#
_entry.id   AF-A0A2S7PJC3-F1
#
_cell.length_a   1.000
_cell.length_b   1.000
_cell.length_c   1.000
_cell.angle_alpha   90.00
_cell.angle_beta   90.00
_cell.angle_gamma   90.00
#
_symmetry.space_group_name_H-M   'P 1'
#
loop_
_entity.id
_entity.type
_entity.pdbx_description
1 polymer ?
#
loop_
_entity_poly.entity_id
_entity_poly.type
_entity_poly.pdbx_seq_one_letter_code
_entity_poly.pdbx_strand_id
1 'polypeptide(L)'
;MKGPASKIDTKVTFPLQLHMLPYTNRARSTDTKNNFELARSCTYDLQSVVVHVGNLETGHYVSYSRVGNQWFKFNDHNVTLASKSQVLNEQAFLLFYVIQSLA
;
A
#
# COMPACT_ATOMS: atom_id res chain seq x y z
N MET A 1 -18.95 -9.46 28.87
CA MET A 1 -18.82 -10.34 27.69
C MET A 1 -18.38 -9.46 26.52
N LYS A 2 -17.27 -9.75 25.85
CA LYS A 2 -16.91 -9.04 24.61
C LYS A 2 -17.90 -9.48 23.53
N GLY A 3 -18.50 -8.53 22.80
CA GLY A 3 -19.37 -8.85 21.66
C GLY A 3 -18.63 -9.63 20.57
N PRO A 4 -19.34 -10.26 19.62
CA PRO A 4 -18.71 -10.97 18.53
C PRO A 4 -17.85 -10.00 17.71
N ALA A 5 -16.63 -10.44 17.36
CA ALA A 5 -15.77 -9.66 16.48
C ALA A 5 -16.30 -9.70 15.04
N SER A 6 -16.21 -8.59 14.33
CA SER A 6 -16.59 -8.49 12.92
C SER A 6 -15.45 -7.92 12.09
N LYS A 7 -15.42 -8.27 10.80
CA LYS A 7 -14.49 -7.71 9.84
C LYS A 7 -14.88 -6.26 9.55
N ILE A 8 -13.90 -5.37 9.48
CA ILE A 8 -14.09 -3.99 9.03
C ILE A 8 -13.86 -3.96 7.51
N ASP A 9 -14.94 -3.97 6.74
CA ASP A 9 -14.89 -3.94 5.26
C ASP A 9 -14.96 -2.51 4.68
N THR A 10 -14.73 -1.50 5.51
CA THR A 10 -14.68 -0.10 5.07
C THR A 10 -13.52 0.08 4.07
N LYS A 11 -13.85 0.51 2.85
CA LYS A 11 -12.84 0.78 1.83
C LYS A 11 -11.96 1.96 2.26
N VAL A 12 -10.65 1.70 2.35
CA VAL A 12 -9.63 2.73 2.58
C VAL A 12 -8.91 2.98 1.26
N THR A 13 -8.84 4.23 0.84
CA THR A 13 -8.07 4.61 -0.35
C THR A 13 -6.58 4.65 -0.01
N PHE A 14 -5.74 4.23 -0.95
CA PHE A 14 -4.28 4.24 -0.81
C PHE A 14 -3.63 4.72 -2.10
N PRO A 15 -2.54 5.52 -2.01
CA PRO A 15 -1.88 6.06 -3.20
C PRO A 15 -0.86 5.09 -3.81
N LEU A 16 -0.47 5.32 -5.06
CA LEU A 16 0.71 4.63 -5.64
C LEU A 16 2.02 5.14 -5.05
N GLN A 17 2.05 6.40 -4.62
CA GLN A 17 3.19 7.05 -4.04
C GLN A 17 2.80 7.65 -2.69
N LEU A 18 3.54 7.31 -1.64
CA LEU A 18 3.28 7.72 -0.28
C LEU A 18 4.39 8.66 0.20
N HIS A 19 4.02 9.90 0.52
CA HIS A 19 4.93 10.88 1.10
C HIS A 19 4.85 10.83 2.62
N MET A 20 5.89 10.28 3.26
CA MET A 20 5.93 10.09 4.70
C MET A 20 6.49 11.29 5.48
N LEU A 21 7.09 12.28 4.80
CA LEU A 21 7.75 13.42 5.42
C LEU A 21 6.90 14.09 6.51
N PRO A 22 5.62 14.46 6.27
CA PRO A 22 4.79 15.16 7.27
C PRO A 22 4.57 14.39 8.57
N TYR A 23 4.76 13.07 8.56
CA TYR A 23 4.61 12.19 9.72
C TYR A 23 5.93 11.96 10.47
N THR A 24 7.01 12.64 10.09
CA THR A 24 8.31 12.55 10.76
C THR A 24 8.51 13.74 11.72
N ASN A 25 9.35 13.56 12.73
CA ASN A 25 9.75 14.66 13.63
C ASN A 25 10.51 15.78 12.90
N ARG A 26 11.07 15.50 11.73
CA ARG A 26 11.93 16.40 10.96
C ARG A 26 11.15 17.39 10.09
N ALA A 27 9.87 17.12 9.80
CA ALA A 27 9.00 18.04 9.04
C ALA A 27 8.80 19.41 9.70
N ARG A 28 9.15 19.54 10.99
CA ARG A 28 9.06 20.80 11.76
C ARG A 28 10.27 21.71 11.58
N SER A 29 11.28 21.30 10.79
CA SER A 29 12.46 22.13 10.49
C SER A 29 12.09 23.30 9.57
N THR A 30 12.60 24.50 9.86
CA THR A 30 12.41 25.72 9.04
C THR A 30 13.38 25.81 7.87
N ASP A 31 14.36 24.91 7.77
CA ASP A 31 15.33 24.89 6.67
C ASP A 31 14.73 24.25 5.41
N THR A 32 14.36 25.11 4.46
CA THR A 32 13.66 24.73 3.22
C THR A 32 14.48 23.85 2.28
N LYS A 33 15.83 23.98 2.26
CA LYS A 33 16.69 23.16 1.38
C LYS A 33 16.77 21.72 1.90
N ASN A 34 17.00 21.57 3.20
CA ASN A 34 16.98 20.26 3.85
C ASN A 34 15.62 19.56 3.72
N ASN A 35 14.53 20.33 3.64
CA ASN A 35 13.20 19.76 3.51
C ASN A 35 12.95 19.08 2.15
N PHE A 36 13.59 19.53 1.06
CA PHE A 36 13.43 18.91 -0.27
C PHE A 36 14.11 17.54 -0.36
N GLU A 37 15.36 17.43 0.10
CA GLU A 37 16.08 16.15 0.15
C GLU A 37 15.40 15.17 1.12
N LEU A 38 14.89 15.70 2.23
CA LEU A 38 14.15 14.91 3.19
C LEU A 38 12.80 14.43 2.62
N ALA A 39 12.09 15.25 1.84
CA ALA A 39 10.88 14.84 1.14
C ALA A 39 11.16 13.68 0.18
N ARG A 40 12.27 13.75 -0.56
CA ARG A 40 12.67 12.68 -1.49
C ARG A 40 13.02 11.38 -0.75
N SER A 41 13.82 11.47 0.31
CA SER A 41 14.16 10.30 1.15
C SER A 41 12.99 9.75 1.97
N CYS A 42 11.85 10.44 2.01
CA CYS A 42 10.62 9.99 2.65
C CYS A 42 9.51 9.64 1.65
N THR A 43 9.84 9.47 0.37
CA THR A 43 8.88 9.08 -0.67
C THR A 43 8.97 7.58 -0.93
N TYR A 44 7.82 6.90 -0.89
CA TYR A 44 7.73 5.46 -1.06
C TYR A 44 6.79 5.10 -2.21
N ASP A 45 7.13 4.07 -2.97
CA ASP A 45 6.27 3.50 -4.00
C ASP A 45 5.55 2.26 -3.50
N LEU A 46 4.27 2.15 -3.84
CA LEU A 46 3.49 0.95 -3.61
C LEU A 46 4.04 -0.20 -4.45
N GLN A 47 4.46 -1.26 -3.78
CA GLN A 47 5.09 -2.45 -4.37
C GLN A 47 4.13 -3.63 -4.42
N SER A 48 3.34 -3.83 -3.36
CA SER A 48 2.35 -4.92 -3.28
C SER A 48 1.13 -4.53 -2.44
N VAL A 49 -0.03 -5.10 -2.79
CA VAL A 49 -1.29 -5.03 -2.05
C VAL A 49 -1.76 -6.45 -1.77
N VAL A 50 -2.10 -6.77 -0.53
CA VAL A 50 -2.73 -8.04 -0.16
C VAL A 50 -4.18 -7.76 0.18
N VAL A 51 -5.09 -8.58 -0.36
CA VAL A 51 -6.53 -8.44 -0.18
C VAL A 51 -7.05 -9.70 0.49
N HIS A 52 -7.88 -9.53 1.51
CA HIS A 52 -8.60 -10.61 2.15
C HIS A 52 -10.07 -10.62 1.70
N VAL A 53 -10.46 -11.65 0.96
CA VAL A 53 -11.83 -11.85 0.50
C VAL A 53 -12.52 -12.85 1.42
N GLY A 54 -13.61 -12.44 2.09
CA GLY A 54 -14.31 -13.28 3.06
C GLY A 54 -14.62 -12.55 4.35
N ASN A 55 -15.03 -13.30 5.37
CA ASN A 55 -15.39 -12.82 6.69
C ASN A 55 -14.22 -12.99 7.68
N LEU A 56 -14.43 -12.77 8.97
CA LEU A 56 -13.35 -12.84 9.96
C LEU A 56 -12.81 -14.27 10.18
N GLU A 57 -13.66 -15.29 10.01
CA GLU A 57 -13.35 -16.68 10.33
C GLU A 57 -12.86 -17.48 9.12
N THR A 58 -13.29 -17.07 7.93
CA THR A 58 -13.05 -17.77 6.66
C THR A 58 -12.83 -16.77 5.55
N GLY A 59 -11.88 -17.07 4.67
CA GLY A 59 -11.63 -16.24 3.50
C GLY A 59 -10.47 -16.74 2.66
N HIS A 60 -10.08 -15.89 1.71
CA HIS A 60 -9.05 -16.16 0.74
C HIS A 60 -8.15 -14.93 0.58
N TYR A 61 -6.85 -15.17 0.50
CA TYR A 61 -5.87 -14.12 0.29
C TYR A 61 -5.40 -14.12 -1.15
N VAL A 62 -5.45 -12.94 -1.77
CA VAL A 62 -4.82 -12.70 -3.07
C VAL A 62 -3.86 -11.53 -2.94
N SER A 63 -2.82 -11.50 -3.78
CA SER A 63 -1.90 -10.37 -3.83
C SER A 63 -1.87 -9.74 -5.21
N TYR A 64 -1.67 -8.43 -5.23
CA TYR A 64 -1.32 -7.66 -6.40
C TYR A 64 0.10 -7.15 -6.19
N SER A 65 1.02 -7.49 -7.09
CA SER A 65 2.41 -7.06 -6.98
C SER A 65 2.93 -6.48 -8.28
N ARG A 66 3.77 -5.45 -8.14
CA ARG A 66 4.39 -4.75 -9.26
C ARG A 66 5.68 -5.46 -9.68
N VAL A 67 5.81 -5.80 -10.95
CA VAL A 67 7.07 -6.29 -11.55
C VAL A 67 7.45 -5.33 -12.68
N GLY A 68 8.54 -4.60 -12.51
CA GLY A 68 8.87 -3.46 -13.36
C GLY A 68 7.76 -2.41 -13.34
N ASN A 69 7.16 -2.14 -14.50
CA ASN A 69 6.06 -1.17 -14.65
C ASN A 69 4.67 -1.81 -14.72
N GLN A 70 4.58 -3.13 -14.61
CA GLN A 70 3.33 -3.88 -14.75
C GLN A 70 2.86 -4.42 -13.40
N TRP A 71 1.55 -4.55 -13.26
CA TRP A 71 0.91 -5.15 -12.10
C TRP A 71 0.39 -6.54 -12.46
N PHE A 72 0.55 -7.46 -11.52
CA PHE A 72 0.08 -8.82 -11.64
C PHE A 72 -0.76 -9.16 -10.42
N LYS A 73 -1.88 -9.85 -10.65
CA LYS A 73 -2.66 -10.51 -9.62
C LYS A 73 -2.15 -11.93 -9.47
N PHE A 74 -1.74 -12.28 -8.26
CA PHE A 74 -1.35 -13.62 -7.86
C PHE A 74 -2.51 -14.20 -7.04
N ASN A 75 -3.16 -15.20 -7.62
CA ASN A 75 -4.24 -15.95 -6.98
C ASN A 75 -3.90 -17.44 -7.05
N ASP A 76 -3.17 -17.91 -6.03
CA ASP A 76 -2.59 -19.25 -5.96
C ASP A 76 -1.77 -19.59 -7.22
N HIS A 77 -2.23 -20.57 -8.00
CA HIS A 77 -1.61 -21.02 -9.25
C HIS A 77 -1.93 -20.10 -10.45
N ASN A 78 -2.90 -19.18 -10.31
CA ASN A 78 -3.35 -18.31 -11.39
C ASN A 78 -2.71 -16.92 -11.26
N VAL A 79 -1.84 -16.59 -12.21
CA VAL A 79 -1.18 -15.28 -12.30
C VAL A 79 -1.67 -14.55 -13.54
N THR A 80 -2.28 -13.38 -13.35
CA THR A 80 -2.84 -12.58 -14.44
C THR A 80 -2.35 -11.15 -14.39
N LEU A 81 -2.38 -10.46 -15.53
CA LEU A 81 -2.14 -9.02 -15.58
C LEU A 81 -3.28 -8.28 -14.87
N ALA A 82 -2.92 -7.21 -14.15
CA ALA A 82 -3.85 -6.28 -13.53
C ALA A 82 -3.52 -4.85 -13.98
N SER A 83 -4.55 -4.01 -14.09
CA SER A 83 -4.36 -2.58 -14.29
C SER A 83 -4.10 -1.89 -12.94
N LYS A 84 -3.43 -0.73 -12.97
CA LYS A 84 -3.29 0.13 -11.78
C LYS A 84 -4.65 0.49 -11.17
N SER A 85 -5.66 0.74 -12.00
CA SER A 85 -7.01 1.08 -11.54
C SER A 85 -7.71 -0.07 -10.85
N GLN A 86 -7.46 -1.32 -11.25
CA GLN A 86 -7.94 -2.51 -10.53
C GLN A 86 -7.28 -2.58 -9.16
N VAL A 87 -5.95 -2.50 -9.09
CA VAL A 87 -5.19 -2.56 -7.84
C VAL A 87 -5.65 -1.52 -6.83
N LEU A 88 -5.78 -0.24 -7.25
CA LEU A 88 -6.18 0.87 -6.37
C LEU A 88 -7.64 0.82 -5.92
N ASN A 89 -8.47 -0.03 -6.54
CA ASN A 89 -9.88 -0.17 -6.18
C ASN A 89 -10.16 -1.28 -5.17
N GLU A 90 -9.16 -2.09 -4.83
CA GLU A 90 -9.29 -3.20 -3.91
C GLU A 90 -9.47 -2.77 -2.45
N GLN A 91 -10.06 -3.64 -1.64
CA GLN A 91 -10.11 -3.51 -0.19
C GLN A 91 -8.81 -4.05 0.41
N ALA A 92 -7.77 -3.21 0.43
CA ALA A 92 -6.45 -3.61 0.91
C ALA A 92 -6.48 -4.01 2.39
N PHE A 93 -5.91 -5.18 2.68
CA PHE A 93 -5.63 -5.66 4.02
C PHE A 93 -4.19 -5.32 4.43
N LEU A 94 -3.20 -5.59 3.55
CA LEU A 94 -1.81 -5.18 3.75
C LEU A 94 -1.32 -4.36 2.56
N LEU A 95 -0.52 -3.35 2.85
CA LEU A 95 0.14 -2.51 1.85
C LEU A 95 1.64 -2.57 2.07
N PHE A 96 2.39 -2.90 1.02
CA PHE A 96 3.84 -2.92 1.03
C PHE A 96 4.37 -1.74 0.21
N TYR A 97 5.05 -0.83 0.88
CA TYR A 97 5.68 0.34 0.28
C TYR A 97 7.20 0.19 0.37
N VAL A 98 7.89 0.47 -0.73
CA VAL A 98 9.36 0.48 -0.80
C VAL A 98 9.85 1.91 -0.95
N ILE A 99 10.92 2.28 -0.25
CA ILE A 99 11.52 3.61 -0.38
C ILE A 99 11.98 3.79 -1.84
N GLN A 100 11.67 4.93 -2.44
CA GLN A 100 12.36 5.33 -3.66
C GLN A 100 13.80 5.63 -3.24
N SER A 101 14.70 4.66 -3.38
CA SER A 101 16.11 4.90 -3.12
C SER A 101 16.55 6.13 -3.90
N LEU A 102 17.38 6.97 -3.28
CA LEU A 102 17.97 8.11 -3.97
C LEU A 102 18.85 7.58 -5.12
N ALA A 103 18.34 7.59 -6.35
CA ALA A 103 19.17 7.58 -7.54
C ALA A 103 20.04 8.85 -7.58
#